data_AF-A0A318SNA2-F1
#
_entry.id   AF-A0A318SNA2-F1
#
_cell.length_a   1.000
_cell.length_b   1.000
_cell.length_c   1.000
_cell.angle_alpha   90.00
_cell.angle_beta   90.00
_cell.angle_gamma   90.00
#
_symmetry.space_group_name_H-M   'P 1'
#
loop_
_entity.id
_entity.type
_entity.pdbx_description
1 polymer ?
#
loop_
_entity_poly.entity_id
_entity_poly.type
_entity_poly.pdbx_seq_one_letter_code
_entity_poly.pdbx_strand_id
1 'polypeptide(L)'
;MKNFVAAVGLTALLASCGQYQLQPNVNVGVSTTDATATQVATKTVTPATETAPEKTTWTIGDAGPATFVFSARPGSQGGYITGYRIDRDVVDGDDVTQDPPTTVLKQNVFVPSGFTCTGVNATQSCPITDASTRPANGLPSAPIDLGLASGLGNLVVANDRSVSRSLDITFLGVSSSGAPFEIKVSNIVARGIKAGDE
;
A
#
# COMPACT_ATOMS: atom_id res chain seq x y z
N MET A 1 -22.73 -6.27 37.36
CA MET A 1 -22.57 -4.96 36.69
C MET A 1 -21.10 -4.63 36.59
N LYS A 2 -20.54 -4.61 35.38
CA LYS A 2 -19.46 -3.71 34.90
C LYS A 2 -19.07 -4.15 33.49
N ASN A 3 -19.65 -3.45 32.52
CA ASN A 3 -19.29 -3.57 31.11
C ASN A 3 -17.90 -2.94 30.92
N PHE A 4 -16.93 -3.71 30.42
CA PHE A 4 -15.69 -3.17 29.89
C PHE A 4 -15.93 -2.81 28.42
N VAL A 5 -16.14 -1.52 28.16
CA VAL A 5 -16.06 -0.97 26.81
C VAL A 5 -14.58 -0.77 26.51
N ALA A 6 -14.01 -1.66 25.70
CA ALA A 6 -12.69 -1.46 25.11
C ALA A 6 -12.82 -0.38 24.04
N ALA A 7 -12.43 0.85 24.39
CA ALA A 7 -12.19 1.90 23.42
C ALA A 7 -10.99 1.46 22.56
N VAL A 8 -11.28 0.92 21.37
CA VAL A 8 -10.28 0.78 20.31
C VAL A 8 -9.99 2.19 19.83
N GLY A 9 -9.01 2.82 20.48
CA GLY A 9 -8.42 4.07 20.03
C GLY A 9 -7.78 3.81 18.69
N LEU A 10 -8.45 4.26 17.62
CA LEU A 10 -7.89 4.42 16.29
C LEU A 10 -6.74 5.43 16.38
N THR A 11 -5.58 4.93 16.81
CA THR A 11 -4.34 5.69 16.84
C THR A 11 -3.82 5.63 15.43
N ALA A 12 -4.23 6.60 14.60
CA ALA A 12 -3.63 6.84 13.31
C ALA A 12 -2.14 7.17 13.55
N LEU A 13 -1.31 6.13 13.57
CA LEU A 13 0.13 6.24 13.49
C LEU A 13 0.42 6.86 12.12
N LEU A 14 0.58 8.18 12.10
CA LEU A 14 1.17 8.93 11.01
C LEU A 14 2.63 8.47 10.87
N ALA A 15 2.83 7.28 10.30
CA ALA A 15 4.14 6.81 9.91
C ALA A 15 4.67 7.79 8.86
N SER A 16 5.69 8.55 9.24
CA SER A 16 6.38 9.50 8.39
C SER A 16 7.05 8.78 7.20
N CYS A 17 6.53 8.98 5.99
CA CYS A 17 7.21 8.56 4.75
C CYS A 17 7.04 9.65 3.66
N GLY A 18 8.16 10.30 3.31
CA GLY A 18 8.30 11.15 2.11
C GLY A 18 7.73 12.57 2.19
N GLN A 19 8.59 13.58 2.33
CA GLN A 19 8.27 14.94 1.89
C GLN A 19 8.81 15.12 0.48
N TYR A 20 7.92 15.17 -0.51
CA TYR A 20 8.26 15.66 -1.84
C TYR A 20 7.58 17.01 -2.03
N GLN A 21 8.39 18.06 -2.04
CA GLN A 21 7.96 19.40 -2.40
C GLN A 21 8.03 19.49 -3.92
N LEU A 22 6.97 19.08 -4.59
CA LEU A 22 6.85 19.32 -6.02
C LEU A 22 6.50 20.79 -6.23
N GLN A 23 6.84 21.29 -7.42
CA GLN A 23 6.56 22.65 -7.91
C GLN A 23 5.30 23.25 -7.28
N PRO A 24 5.24 24.58 -7.01
CA PRO A 24 4.53 25.24 -5.89
C PRO A 24 3.03 24.94 -5.65
N ASN A 25 2.41 24.04 -6.41
CA ASN A 25 0.98 23.82 -6.51
C ASN A 25 0.50 22.42 -6.06
N VAL A 26 1.37 21.43 -5.80
CA VAL A 26 0.95 20.06 -5.41
C VAL A 26 1.87 19.44 -4.36
N ASN A 27 1.37 19.25 -3.14
CA ASN A 27 2.00 18.41 -2.12
C ASN A 27 1.01 17.34 -1.68
N VAL A 28 1.32 16.07 -1.96
CA VAL A 28 0.49 14.93 -1.57
C VAL A 28 1.26 14.10 -0.56
N GLY A 29 0.63 13.81 0.58
CA GLY A 29 1.07 12.82 1.55
C GLY A 29 0.46 11.45 1.23
N VAL A 30 1.14 10.41 1.68
CA VAL A 30 0.68 9.02 1.57
C VAL A 30 0.69 8.39 2.96
N SER A 31 -0.42 7.78 3.33
CA SER A 31 -0.55 6.90 4.48
C SER A 31 -0.48 5.47 3.99
N THR A 32 0.44 4.71 4.57
CA THR A 32 0.58 3.27 4.34
C THR A 32 0.00 2.55 5.56
N THR A 33 -1.31 2.61 5.73
CA THR A 33 -1.98 2.14 6.96
C THR A 33 -1.73 0.65 7.19
N ASP A 34 -1.46 -0.12 6.13
CA ASP A 34 -1.02 -1.52 6.19
C ASP A 34 0.05 -1.79 5.12
N ALA A 35 1.22 -1.15 5.22
CA ALA A 35 2.33 -1.45 4.29
C ALA A 35 2.86 -2.89 4.40
N THR A 36 2.33 -3.67 5.35
CA THR A 36 2.64 -5.08 5.56
C THR A 36 1.61 -6.00 4.93
N ALA A 37 1.89 -6.46 3.71
CA ALA A 37 1.13 -7.52 3.04
C ALA A 37 1.64 -8.90 3.49
N THR A 38 0.74 -9.86 3.73
CA THR A 38 1.11 -11.20 4.21
C THR A 38 0.42 -12.28 3.39
N GLN A 39 1.14 -13.36 3.08
CA GLN A 39 0.56 -14.60 2.56
C GLN A 39 1.02 -15.77 3.44
N VAL A 40 0.08 -16.60 3.89
CA VAL A 40 0.39 -17.74 4.77
C VAL A 40 0.39 -19.03 3.97
N ALA A 41 1.43 -19.85 4.12
CA ALA A 41 1.47 -21.22 3.66
C ALA A 41 1.49 -22.15 4.87
N THR A 42 0.48 -23.02 4.97
CA THR A 42 0.32 -23.96 6.08
C THR A 42 0.79 -25.34 5.67
N LYS A 43 1.77 -25.88 6.38
CA LYS A 43 2.23 -27.26 6.26
C LYS A 43 1.39 -28.17 7.13
N THR A 44 1.01 -29.32 6.60
CA THR A 44 0.38 -30.41 7.36
C THR A 44 1.16 -31.68 7.11
N VAL A 45 1.63 -32.31 8.19
CA VAL A 45 2.30 -33.60 8.16
C VAL A 45 1.33 -34.64 8.71
N THR A 46 0.97 -35.62 7.88
CA THR A 46 0.25 -36.81 8.32
C THR A 46 1.29 -37.88 8.65
N PRO A 47 1.43 -38.31 9.92
CA PRO A 47 2.40 -39.33 10.31
C PRO A 47 2.20 -40.63 9.54
N ALA A 48 3.29 -41.40 9.41
CA ALA A 48 3.21 -42.75 8.86
C ALA A 48 2.33 -43.65 9.74
N THR A 49 1.61 -44.56 9.10
CA THR A 49 0.92 -45.68 9.75
C THR A 49 1.54 -47.00 9.28
N GLU A 50 1.11 -48.13 9.85
CA GLU A 50 1.54 -49.45 9.37
C GLU A 50 1.25 -49.69 7.87
N THR A 51 0.27 -48.98 7.31
CA THR A 51 -0.23 -49.19 5.94
C THR A 51 0.00 -48.01 5.00
N ALA A 52 0.53 -46.87 5.48
CA ALA A 52 0.78 -45.69 4.67
C ALA A 52 2.04 -44.95 5.12
N PRO A 53 2.88 -44.48 4.17
CA PRO A 53 4.02 -43.63 4.51
C PRO A 53 3.56 -42.26 4.99
N GLU A 54 4.47 -41.53 5.66
CA GLU A 54 4.25 -40.13 6.02
C GLU A 54 3.93 -39.29 4.76
N LYS A 55 3.02 -38.34 4.92
CA LYS A 55 2.61 -37.45 3.84
C LYS A 55 2.65 -36.00 4.29
N THR A 56 3.40 -35.17 3.57
CA THR A 56 3.39 -33.72 3.72
C THR A 56 2.49 -33.09 2.67
N THR A 57 1.61 -32.18 3.09
CA THR A 57 0.79 -31.35 2.21
C THR A 57 0.89 -29.88 2.60
N TRP A 58 0.69 -29.00 1.63
CA TRP A 58 0.68 -27.56 1.82
C TRP A 58 -0.62 -26.94 1.34
N THR A 59 -1.12 -25.96 2.09
CA THR A 59 -2.18 -25.06 1.65
C THR A 59 -1.64 -23.63 1.66
N ILE A 60 -1.94 -22.85 0.62
CA ILE A 60 -1.53 -21.45 0.51
C ILE A 60 -2.80 -20.60 0.62
N GLY A 61 -2.84 -19.71 1.60
CA GLY A 61 -3.93 -18.74 1.76
C GLY A 61 -3.82 -17.58 0.78
N ASP A 62 -4.87 -16.77 0.73
CA ASP A 62 -4.87 -15.54 -0.05
C ASP A 62 -3.81 -14.56 0.47
N ALA A 63 -3.19 -13.82 -0.46
CA ALA A 63 -2.28 -12.76 -0.10
C ALA A 63 -3.09 -11.52 0.34
N GLY A 64 -2.82 -11.02 1.54
CA GLY A 64 -3.35 -9.74 2.01
C GLY A 64 -2.82 -8.58 1.16
N PRO A 65 -3.64 -7.53 0.90
CA PRO A 65 -3.18 -6.37 0.15
C PRO A 65 -2.24 -5.49 0.98
N ALA A 66 -1.36 -4.76 0.29
CA ALA A 66 -0.75 -3.56 0.84
C ALA A 66 -1.61 -2.37 0.44
N THR A 67 -2.16 -1.65 1.41
CA THR A 67 -3.12 -0.57 1.18
C THR A 67 -2.46 0.81 1.30
N PHE A 68 -2.68 1.64 0.29
CA PHE A 68 -2.17 3.01 0.19
C PHE A 68 -3.32 4.01 0.11
N VAL A 69 -3.27 5.04 0.95
CA VAL A 69 -4.25 6.14 0.95
C VAL A 69 -3.51 7.45 0.82
N PHE A 70 -3.99 8.34 -0.06
CA PHE A 70 -3.32 9.59 -0.37
C PHE A 70 -4.16 10.78 0.13
N SER A 71 -3.48 11.85 0.55
CA SER A 71 -4.15 13.10 0.92
C SER A 71 -3.31 14.30 0.53
N ALA A 72 -3.95 15.32 -0.05
CA ALA A 72 -3.26 16.56 -0.35
C ALA A 72 -3.01 17.37 0.93
N ARG A 73 -1.85 18.03 1.02
CA ARG A 73 -1.56 18.97 2.12
C ARG A 73 -2.37 20.25 1.98
N PRO A 74 -2.60 20.99 3.08
CA PRO A 74 -3.18 22.33 3.02
C PRO A 74 -2.54 23.22 1.96
N GLY A 75 -3.37 23.81 1.11
CA GLY A 75 -2.95 24.68 0.01
C GLY A 75 -2.55 23.96 -1.28
N SER A 76 -2.70 22.63 -1.35
CA SER A 76 -2.34 21.86 -2.54
C SER A 76 -3.54 21.61 -3.45
N GLN A 77 -3.30 21.65 -4.77
CA GLN A 77 -4.30 21.20 -5.74
C GLN A 77 -4.54 19.69 -5.59
N GLY A 78 -5.74 19.25 -5.97
CA GLY A 78 -6.04 17.83 -6.13
C GLY A 78 -5.36 17.26 -7.36
N GLY A 79 -5.49 15.95 -7.55
CA GLY A 79 -4.91 15.26 -8.68
C GLY A 79 -5.36 13.81 -8.77
N TYR A 80 -4.79 13.07 -9.72
CA TYR A 80 -5.05 11.65 -9.90
C TYR A 80 -3.76 10.86 -9.77
N ILE A 81 -3.79 9.76 -9.03
CA ILE A 81 -2.79 8.70 -9.12
C ILE A 81 -3.17 7.84 -10.33
N THR A 82 -2.27 7.83 -11.32
CA THR A 82 -2.47 7.19 -12.63
C THR A 82 -1.75 5.85 -12.75
N GLY A 83 -0.74 5.63 -11.91
CA GLY A 83 -0.01 4.38 -11.91
C GLY A 83 1.04 4.29 -10.81
N TYR A 84 1.84 3.25 -10.89
CA TYR A 84 3.01 3.05 -10.05
C TYR A 84 4.11 2.29 -10.79
N ARG A 85 5.32 2.38 -10.25
CA ARG A 85 6.52 1.65 -10.67
C ARG A 85 7.17 1.07 -9.42
N ILE A 86 7.68 -0.16 -9.51
CA ILE A 86 8.53 -0.74 -8.47
C ILE A 86 9.98 -0.35 -8.81
N ASP A 87 10.61 0.47 -7.98
CA ASP A 87 11.98 0.95 -8.20
C ASP A 87 13.03 0.02 -7.58
N ARG A 88 12.63 -0.76 -6.58
CA ARG A 88 13.46 -1.77 -5.92
C ARG A 88 12.58 -2.92 -5.46
N ASP A 89 13.05 -4.14 -5.65
CA ASP A 89 12.38 -5.37 -5.24
C ASP A 89 13.41 -6.39 -4.78
N VAL A 90 13.46 -6.63 -3.47
CA VAL A 90 14.36 -7.61 -2.86
C VAL A 90 13.53 -8.71 -2.23
N VAL A 91 13.67 -9.93 -2.71
CA VAL A 91 12.99 -11.12 -2.20
C VAL A 91 14.01 -11.98 -1.48
N ASP A 92 13.84 -12.13 -0.16
CA ASP A 92 14.65 -12.99 0.68
C ASP A 92 16.17 -12.72 0.63
N GLY A 93 16.53 -11.47 0.33
CA GLY A 93 17.92 -11.01 0.19
C GLY A 93 18.39 -10.91 -1.26
N ASP A 94 17.69 -11.54 -2.20
CA ASP A 94 18.01 -11.48 -3.62
C ASP A 94 17.33 -10.27 -4.27
N ASP A 95 18.11 -9.47 -5.00
CA ASP A 95 17.58 -8.36 -5.80
C ASP A 95 16.96 -8.90 -7.08
N VAL A 96 15.64 -8.78 -7.17
CA VAL A 96 14.82 -9.21 -8.32
C VAL A 96 14.22 -8.00 -9.05
N THR A 97 14.76 -6.81 -8.80
CA THR A 97 14.32 -5.58 -9.45
C THR A 97 14.42 -5.70 -10.97
N GLN A 98 13.35 -5.31 -11.66
CA GLN A 98 13.35 -5.28 -13.12
C GLN A 98 14.09 -4.04 -13.63
N ASP A 99 15.00 -4.24 -14.59
CA ASP A 99 15.68 -3.16 -15.31
C ASP A 99 15.42 -3.27 -16.82
N PRO A 100 14.70 -2.31 -17.45
CA PRO A 100 14.12 -1.12 -16.83
C PRO A 100 12.89 -1.46 -15.97
N PRO A 101 12.56 -0.63 -14.96
CA PRO A 101 11.38 -0.84 -14.14
C PRO A 101 10.08 -0.83 -14.96
N THR A 102 9.24 -1.84 -14.76
CA THR A 102 7.90 -1.87 -15.37
C THR A 102 6.97 -0.88 -14.69
N THR A 103 6.33 -0.02 -15.49
CA THR A 103 5.32 0.93 -15.02
C THR A 103 3.92 0.38 -15.24
N VAL A 104 3.09 0.40 -14.21
CA VAL A 104 1.69 -0.04 -14.24
C VAL A 104 0.77 1.19 -14.24
N LEU A 105 0.20 1.52 -15.40
CA LEU A 105 -0.69 2.68 -15.60
C LEU A 105 -2.18 2.34 -15.50
N LYS A 106 -2.55 1.50 -14.53
CA LYS A 106 -3.94 1.02 -14.37
C LYS A 106 -4.68 1.65 -13.19
N GLN A 107 -4.15 2.75 -12.65
CA GLN A 107 -4.76 3.44 -11.52
C GLN A 107 -5.53 4.67 -12.02
N ASN A 108 -6.63 4.98 -11.36
CA ASN A 108 -7.36 6.23 -11.58
C ASN A 108 -7.99 6.69 -10.26
N VAL A 109 -7.13 6.91 -9.27
CA VAL A 109 -7.56 7.30 -7.93
C VAL A 109 -7.43 8.80 -7.78
N PHE A 110 -8.56 9.47 -7.55
CA PHE A 110 -8.58 10.89 -7.27
C PHE A 110 -8.09 11.17 -5.85
N VAL A 111 -7.18 12.13 -5.74
CA VAL A 111 -6.68 12.72 -4.50
C VAL A 111 -7.33 14.09 -4.34
N PRO A 112 -8.27 14.25 -3.39
CA PRO A 112 -8.94 15.52 -3.15
C PRO A 112 -7.96 16.66 -2.83
N SER A 113 -8.29 17.88 -3.26
CA SER A 113 -7.47 19.06 -3.00
C SER A 113 -7.36 19.39 -1.51
N GLY A 114 -6.23 19.97 -1.10
CA GLY A 114 -6.02 20.54 0.24
C GLY A 114 -6.61 21.94 0.40
N PHE A 115 -7.78 22.15 -0.17
CA PHE A 115 -8.55 23.39 -0.09
C PHE A 115 -9.99 23.05 0.29
N THR A 116 -10.64 23.97 1.00
CA THR A 116 -12.09 23.96 1.23
C THR A 116 -12.72 25.18 0.58
N CYS A 117 -13.89 25.01 -0.03
CA CYS A 117 -14.74 26.04 -0.64
C CYS A 117 -16.17 25.48 -0.73
N THR A 118 -17.16 26.34 -1.02
CA THR A 118 -18.60 26.03 -0.90
C THR A 118 -19.13 24.97 -1.91
N GLY A 119 -18.26 24.22 -2.58
CA GLY A 119 -18.62 23.17 -3.54
C GLY A 119 -17.64 21.99 -3.63
N VAL A 120 -16.66 21.86 -2.72
CA VAL A 120 -15.75 20.71 -2.73
C VAL A 120 -16.51 19.43 -2.41
N ASN A 121 -16.30 18.41 -3.23
CA ASN A 121 -16.72 17.04 -2.97
C ASN A 121 -15.58 16.08 -3.37
N ALA A 122 -15.80 14.78 -3.18
CA ALA A 122 -14.80 13.75 -3.42
C ALA A 122 -14.31 13.64 -4.88
N THR A 123 -14.82 14.45 -5.82
CA THR A 123 -14.42 14.42 -7.25
C THR A 123 -14.07 15.79 -7.81
N GLN A 124 -14.09 16.86 -7.00
CA GLN A 124 -13.90 18.24 -7.47
C GLN A 124 -12.96 19.04 -6.55
N SER A 125 -11.91 19.61 -7.13
CA SER A 125 -10.99 20.54 -6.47
C SER A 125 -11.59 21.94 -6.36
N CYS A 126 -11.15 22.73 -5.37
CA CYS A 126 -11.53 24.15 -5.31
C CYS A 126 -11.02 24.95 -6.52
N PRO A 127 -11.84 25.85 -7.07
CA PRO A 127 -11.34 26.91 -7.94
C PRO A 127 -10.42 27.83 -7.13
N ILE A 128 -9.18 28.01 -7.58
CA ILE A 128 -8.19 28.88 -6.91
C ILE A 128 -8.64 30.35 -6.91
N THR A 129 -9.54 30.73 -7.82
CA THR A 129 -10.08 32.08 -7.97
C THR A 129 -11.31 32.36 -7.11
N ASP A 130 -11.85 31.36 -6.40
CA ASP A 130 -13.02 31.54 -5.54
C ASP A 130 -12.61 32.20 -4.20
N ALA A 131 -13.30 33.29 -3.83
CA ALA A 131 -13.04 34.04 -2.60
C ALA A 131 -13.27 33.21 -1.32
N SER A 132 -14.07 32.14 -1.39
CA SER A 132 -14.33 31.19 -0.32
C SER A 132 -13.22 30.14 -0.15
N THR A 133 -12.29 30.04 -1.09
CA THR A 133 -11.20 29.07 -1.03
C THR A 133 -10.27 29.36 0.15
N ARG A 134 -10.13 28.38 1.03
CA ARG A 134 -9.23 28.42 2.19
C ARG A 134 -8.39 27.14 2.23
N PRO A 135 -7.10 27.21 2.61
CA PRO A 135 -6.30 26.02 2.85
C PRO A 135 -6.96 25.12 3.89
N ALA A 136 -7.03 23.82 3.63
CA ALA A 136 -7.56 22.81 4.53
C ALA A 136 -6.82 21.48 4.34
N ASN A 137 -6.89 20.56 5.30
CA ASN A 137 -6.37 19.22 5.07
C ASN A 137 -7.16 18.56 3.94
N GLY A 138 -6.46 18.00 2.94
CA GLY A 138 -7.11 17.25 1.87
C GLY A 138 -7.78 16.01 2.46
N LEU A 139 -8.97 15.71 1.95
CA LEU A 139 -9.65 14.48 2.32
C LEU A 139 -8.85 13.26 1.83
N PRO A 140 -8.90 12.12 2.55
CA PRO A 140 -8.31 10.88 2.08
C PRO A 140 -8.88 10.45 0.73
N SER A 141 -8.04 9.92 -0.15
CA SER A 141 -8.44 9.27 -1.40
C SER A 141 -9.14 7.93 -1.13
N ALA A 142 -9.73 7.35 -2.18
CA ALA A 142 -10.00 5.91 -2.18
C ALA A 142 -8.68 5.12 -1.98
N PRO A 143 -8.71 3.96 -1.32
CA PRO A 143 -7.52 3.13 -1.14
C PRO A 143 -7.05 2.53 -2.48
N ILE A 144 -5.73 2.39 -2.63
CA ILE A 144 -5.10 1.55 -3.65
C ILE A 144 -4.57 0.31 -2.95
N ASP A 145 -5.06 -0.86 -3.36
CA ASP A 145 -4.63 -2.14 -2.85
C ASP A 145 -3.70 -2.84 -3.84
N LEU A 146 -2.48 -3.16 -3.41
CA LEU A 146 -1.49 -3.88 -4.20
C LEU A 146 -1.23 -5.27 -3.62
N GLY A 147 -1.28 -6.31 -4.46
CA GLY A 147 -1.01 -7.69 -4.08
C GLY A 147 0.47 -8.02 -3.90
N LEU A 148 1.19 -7.28 -3.04
CA LEU A 148 2.65 -7.36 -2.92
C LEU A 148 3.15 -8.68 -2.31
N ALA A 149 2.33 -9.35 -1.51
CA ALA A 149 2.62 -10.67 -0.94
C ALA A 149 2.27 -11.83 -1.88
N SER A 150 1.67 -11.56 -3.05
CA SER A 150 1.30 -12.59 -4.00
C SER A 150 2.51 -13.40 -4.45
N GLY A 151 2.39 -14.73 -4.41
CA GLY A 151 3.44 -15.67 -4.80
C GLY A 151 4.44 -15.98 -3.68
N LEU A 152 4.47 -15.23 -2.57
CA LEU A 152 5.37 -15.52 -1.46
C LEU A 152 5.05 -16.85 -0.77
N GLY A 153 3.77 -17.27 -0.77
CA GLY A 153 3.39 -18.60 -0.27
C GLY A 153 4.05 -19.75 -1.04
N ASN A 154 4.21 -19.61 -2.36
CA ASN A 154 4.92 -20.62 -3.16
C ASN A 154 6.40 -20.69 -2.80
N LEU A 155 7.03 -19.53 -2.51
CA LEU A 155 8.41 -19.48 -2.06
C LEU A 155 8.58 -20.07 -0.66
N VAL A 156 7.59 -19.91 0.23
CA VAL A 156 7.58 -20.61 1.52
C VAL A 156 7.56 -22.12 1.31
N VAL A 157 6.68 -22.63 0.45
CA VAL A 157 6.60 -24.07 0.13
C VAL A 157 7.92 -24.58 -0.45
N ALA A 158 8.52 -23.83 -1.38
CA ALA A 158 9.76 -24.22 -2.04
C ALA A 158 10.97 -24.26 -1.08
N ASN A 159 11.02 -23.34 -0.11
CA ASN A 159 12.15 -23.21 0.81
C ASN A 159 11.89 -23.82 2.21
N ASP A 160 10.68 -24.33 2.47
CA ASP A 160 10.21 -24.85 3.77
C ASP A 160 10.46 -23.90 4.97
N ARG A 161 10.43 -22.58 4.72
CA ARG A 161 10.62 -21.52 5.72
C ARG A 161 9.89 -20.24 5.35
N SER A 162 9.67 -19.36 6.32
CA SER A 162 9.16 -18.02 6.07
C SER A 162 10.14 -17.20 5.20
N VAL A 163 9.58 -16.36 4.33
CA VAL A 163 10.32 -15.49 3.41
C VAL A 163 9.86 -14.04 3.55
N SER A 164 10.68 -13.10 3.11
CA SER A 164 10.34 -11.68 3.13
C SER A 164 10.59 -11.04 1.77
N ARG A 165 9.87 -9.96 1.50
CA ARG A 165 10.05 -9.12 0.32
C ARG A 165 10.08 -7.66 0.76
N SER A 166 11.09 -6.91 0.34
CA SER A 166 11.23 -5.48 0.60
C SER A 166 11.18 -4.72 -0.72
N LEU A 167 10.32 -3.71 -0.79
CA LEU A 167 10.10 -2.94 -2.01
C LEU A 167 10.19 -1.43 -1.77
N ASP A 168 10.60 -0.74 -2.82
CA ASP A 168 10.37 0.69 -3.00
C ASP A 168 9.47 0.90 -4.21
N ILE A 169 8.42 1.72 -4.06
CA ILE A 169 7.44 2.02 -5.09
C ILE A 169 7.38 3.53 -5.31
N THR A 170 7.38 3.94 -6.57
CA THR A 170 7.02 5.30 -6.97
C THR A 170 5.63 5.30 -7.58
N PHE A 171 4.70 6.04 -6.97
CA PHE A 171 3.39 6.34 -7.54
C PHE A 171 3.51 7.54 -8.49
N LEU A 172 2.80 7.44 -9.61
CA LEU A 172 2.77 8.43 -10.67
C LEU A 172 1.41 9.10 -10.71
N GLY A 173 1.38 10.42 -10.82
CA GLY A 173 0.14 11.17 -10.86
C GLY A 173 0.17 12.40 -11.74
N VAL A 174 -1.01 12.98 -11.93
CA VAL A 174 -1.23 14.22 -12.67
C VAL A 174 -2.15 15.12 -11.85
N SER A 175 -1.75 16.37 -11.64
CA SER A 175 -2.53 17.35 -10.90
C SER A 175 -3.81 17.75 -11.64
N SER A 176 -4.75 18.40 -10.97
CA SER A 176 -5.92 19.01 -11.62
C SER A 176 -5.53 20.09 -12.65
N SER A 177 -4.30 20.61 -12.62
CA SER A 177 -3.77 21.56 -13.61
C SER A 177 -2.98 20.88 -14.75
N GLY A 178 -2.92 19.55 -14.78
CA GLY A 178 -2.21 18.79 -15.82
C GLY A 178 -0.71 18.63 -15.57
N ALA A 179 -0.19 19.07 -14.43
CA ALA A 179 1.23 18.92 -14.08
C ALA A 179 1.50 17.50 -13.54
N PRO A 180 2.50 16.77 -14.06
CA PRO A 180 2.85 15.46 -13.53
C PRO A 180 3.47 15.57 -12.14
N PHE A 181 3.27 14.55 -11.32
CA PHE A 181 3.87 14.42 -9.99
C PHE A 181 4.22 12.97 -9.67
N GLU A 182 5.20 12.79 -8.79
CA GLU A 182 5.62 11.46 -8.30
C GLU A 182 5.61 11.43 -6.77
N ILE A 183 5.25 10.28 -6.20
CA ILE A 183 5.27 10.03 -4.75
C ILE A 183 6.05 8.74 -4.51
N LYS A 184 7.22 8.86 -3.89
CA LYS A 184 8.04 7.71 -3.52
C LYS A 184 7.65 7.18 -2.15
N VAL A 185 7.43 5.87 -2.08
CA VAL A 185 7.22 5.11 -0.85
C VAL A 185 8.29 4.05 -0.76
N SER A 186 9.01 4.01 0.36
CA SER A 186 10.15 3.13 0.54
C SER A 186 9.97 2.22 1.74
N ASN A 187 10.77 1.14 1.77
CA ASN A 187 10.78 0.16 2.85
C ASN A 187 9.42 -0.53 3.06
N ILE A 188 8.69 -0.78 1.97
CA ILE A 188 7.46 -1.57 2.01
C ILE A 188 7.86 -3.02 2.25
N VAL A 189 7.21 -3.72 3.18
CA VAL A 189 7.59 -5.09 3.56
C VAL A 189 6.41 -6.02 3.33
N ALA A 190 6.58 -7.04 2.51
CA ALA A 190 5.64 -8.15 2.39
C ALA A 190 6.25 -9.43 2.97
N ARG A 191 5.43 -10.33 3.49
CA ARG A 191 5.88 -11.57 4.16
C ARG A 191 5.16 -12.80 3.62
N GLY A 192 5.93 -13.85 3.34
CA GLY A 192 5.43 -15.22 3.23
C GLY A 192 5.65 -15.91 4.58
N ILE A 193 4.58 -16.32 5.25
CA ILE A 193 4.67 -16.95 6.57
C ILE A 193 4.46 -18.46 6.42
N LYS A 194 5.40 -19.23 6.96
CA LYS A 194 5.19 -20.66 7.23
C LYS A 194 4.36 -20.82 8.50
N ALA A 195 3.29 -21.59 8.41
CA ALA A 195 2.48 -22.02 9.54
C ALA A 195 2.35 -23.55 9.55
N GLY A 196 2.00 -24.13 10.70
CA GLY A 196 2.03 -25.59 10.93
C GLY A 196 3.41 -26.09 11.36
N ASP A 197 3.57 -27.41 11.43
CA ASP A 197 4.70 -28.20 12.01
C ASP A 197 4.47 -28.79 13.41
N GLU A 198 3.29 -28.60 14.02
CA GLU A 198 2.88 -29.36 15.23
C GLU A 198 2.16 -30.66 14.88
#